data_AF-A0A831SKU0-F1
#
_entry.id   AF-A0A831SKU0-F1
#
_cell.length_a   1.000
_cell.length_b   1.000
_cell.length_c   1.000
_cell.angle_alpha   90.00
_cell.angle_beta   90.00
_cell.angle_gamma   90.00
#
_symmetry.space_group_name_H-M   'P 1'
#
loop_
_entity.id
_entity.type
_entity.pdbx_description
1 polymer ?
#
loop_
_entity_poly.entity_id
_entity_poly.type
_entity_poly.pdbx_seq_one_letter_code
_entity_poly.pdbx_strand_id
1 'polypeptide(L)' 'MEMELILEPIETTGLVKKSLLRLDFLMTIPEELISRKIGRLPENLIIEVEHKLRKLFGINITYTNQTN' A
#
# COMPACT_ATOMS: atom_id res chain seq x y z
N MET A 1 13.71 -5.10 3.23
CA MET A 1 13.30 -5.03 4.65
C MET A 1 12.57 -3.75 5.01
N GLU A 2 13.10 -2.54 4.77
CA GLU A 2 12.40 -1.29 5.15
C GLU A 2 11.11 -1.02 4.35
N MET A 3 11.10 -1.40 3.08
CA MET A 3 9.98 -1.21 2.12
C MET A 3 9.07 -2.43 1.98
N GLU A 4 9.19 -3.38 2.91
CA GLU A 4 8.41 -4.61 2.91
C GLU A 4 7.43 -4.59 4.08
N LEU A 5 6.18 -4.98 3.83
CA LEU A 5 5.18 -5.20 4.87
C LEU A 5 4.74 -6.66 4.87
N ILE A 6 4.70 -7.25 6.06
CA ILE A 6 4.14 -8.59 6.25
C ILE A 6 2.62 -8.46 6.27
N LEU A 7 1.95 -9.22 5.41
CA LEU A 7 0.50 -9.36 5.40
C LEU A 7 0.12 -10.71 5.98
N GLU A 8 -0.49 -10.70 7.14
CA GLU A 8 -1.07 -11.91 7.74
C GLU A 8 -2.38 -12.28 7.03
N PRO A 9 -2.69 -13.58 6.88
CA PRO A 9 -3.90 -14.05 6.22
C PRO A 9 -5.12 -13.81 7.10
N ILE A 10 -5.68 -12.60 7.01
CA ILE A 10 -6.93 -12.21 7.67
C ILE A 10 -8.07 -12.13 6.66
N GLU A 11 -9.31 -12.34 7.11
CA GLU A 11 -10.49 -12.44 6.24
C GLU A 11 -10.65 -11.27 5.27
N THR A 12 -10.34 -10.05 5.71
CA THR A 12 -10.49 -8.84 4.90
C THR A 12 -9.53 -8.77 3.72
N THR A 13 -8.32 -9.33 3.85
CA THR A 13 -7.28 -9.26 2.80
C THR A 13 -7.54 -10.20 1.64
N GLY A 14 -8.26 -11.30 1.88
CA GLY A 14 -8.46 -12.37 0.91
C GLY A 14 -7.19 -13.20 0.62
N LEU A 15 -6.14 -13.04 1.41
CA LEU A 15 -4.90 -13.80 1.29
C LEU A 15 -5.03 -15.13 2.03
N VAL A 16 -4.71 -16.23 1.34
CA VAL A 16 -4.76 -17.59 1.89
C VAL A 16 -3.55 -17.95 2.73
N LYS A 17 -2.47 -17.16 2.64
CA LYS A 17 -1.19 -17.40 3.30
C LYS A 17 -0.54 -16.08 3.69
N LYS A 18 0.33 -16.14 4.69
CA LYS A 18 1.25 -15.06 5.04
C LYS A 18 2.02 -14.63 3.79
N SER A 19 1.98 -13.34 3.49
CA SER A 19 2.49 -12.76 2.27
C SER A 19 3.36 -11.53 2.57
N LEU A 20 4.11 -11.07 1.58
CA LEU A 20 4.96 -9.91 1.69
C LEU A 20 4.56 -8.87 0.62
N LEU A 21 4.17 -7.69 1.06
CA LEU A 21 3.94 -6.54 0.17
C LEU A 21 5.25 -5.78 -0.02
N ARG A 22 5.74 -5.73 -1.26
CA ARG A 22 7.01 -5.12 -1.64
C ARG A 22 6.78 -3.77 -2.30
N LEU A 23 6.95 -2.68 -1.55
CA LEU A 23 6.68 -1.32 -2.04
C LEU A 23 7.77 -0.77 -2.97
N ASP A 24 8.95 -1.40 -2.98
CA ASP A 24 10.04 -1.14 -3.91
C ASP A 24 9.79 -1.72 -5.32
N PHE A 25 8.79 -2.59 -5.46
CA PHE A 25 8.45 -3.27 -6.71
C PHE A 25 7.08 -2.81 -7.23
N LEU A 26 7.04 -1.60 -7.79
CA LEU A 26 5.83 -0.98 -8.33
C LEU A 26 5.79 -1.10 -9.85
N MET A 27 4.59 -1.32 -10.38
CA MET A 27 4.34 -1.37 -11.82
C MET A 27 2.96 -0.82 -12.16
N THR A 28 2.84 -0.27 -13.36
CA THR A 28 1.55 0.10 -13.95
C THR A 28 1.04 -1.11 -14.74
N ILE A 29 -0.19 -1.54 -14.47
CA ILE A 29 -0.82 -2.69 -15.13
C ILE A 29 -2.15 -2.22 -15.75
N PRO A 30 -2.46 -2.61 -17.01
CA PRO A 30 -3.78 -2.40 -17.59
C PRO A 30 -4.90 -3.08 -16.79
N GLU A 31 -6.06 -2.44 -16.67
CA GLU A 31 -7.18 -2.92 -15.84
C GLU A 31 -7.71 -4.27 -16.34
N GLU A 32 -7.70 -4.51 -17.65
CA GLU A 32 -8.13 -5.76 -18.27
C GLU A 32 -7.30 -6.99 -17.85
N LEU A 33 -6.10 -6.80 -17.30
CA LEU A 33 -5.28 -7.88 -16.75
C LEU A 33 -5.67 -8.24 -15.30
N ILE A 34 -6.49 -7.43 -14.63
CA ILE A 34 -6.95 -7.67 -13.26
C ILE A 34 -8.15 -8.62 -13.29
N SER A 35 -7.89 -9.91 -13.05
CA SER A 35 -8.93 -10.95 -13.10
C SER A 35 -10.09 -10.72 -12.12
N ARG A 36 -9.79 -10.42 -10.86
CA ARG A 36 -10.80 -10.18 -9.81
C ARG A 36 -10.21 -9.49 -8.59
N LYS A 37 -11.08 -8.86 -7.80
CA LYS A 37 -10.76 -8.39 -6.45
C LYS A 37 -10.75 -9.57 -5.46
N ILE A 38 -9.71 -9.66 -4.63
CA ILE A 38 -9.60 -10.71 -3.60
C ILE A 38 -9.99 -10.21 -2.20
N GLY A 39 -9.81 -8.93 -1.91
CA GLY A 39 -10.05 -8.36 -0.59
C GLY A 39 -9.70 -6.88 -0.53
N ARG A 40 -9.46 -6.39 0.68
CA ARG A 40 -9.01 -5.03 1.01
C ARG A 40 -7.99 -5.10 2.14
N LEU A 41 -6.98 -4.23 2.08
CA LEU A 41 -6.09 -4.04 3.21
C LEU A 41 -6.80 -3.25 4.32
N PRO A 42 -6.59 -3.58 5.60
CA PRO A 42 -6.96 -2.74 6.74
C PRO A 42 -6.45 -1.31 6.60
N GLU A 43 -7.22 -0.36 7.13
CA GLU A 43 -6.93 1.08 7.01
C GLU A 43 -5.57 1.45 7.63
N ASN A 44 -5.21 0.86 8.77
CA ASN A 44 -3.91 1.07 9.40
C ASN A 44 -2.73 0.65 8.49
N LEU A 45 -2.89 -0.44 7.73
CA LEU A 45 -1.86 -0.88 6.78
C LEU A 45 -1.80 0.04 5.55
N ILE A 46 -2.94 0.55 5.08
CA ILE A 46 -2.98 1.52 3.98
C ILE A 46 -2.25 2.81 4.38
N ILE A 47 -2.48 3.32 5.59
CA ILE A 47 -1.79 4.51 6.11
C ILE A 47 -0.28 4.28 6.16
N GLU A 48 0.17 3.10 6.61
CA GLU A 48 1.59 2.76 6.64
C GLU A 48 2.19 2.64 5.24
N VAL A 49 1.47 2.00 4.30
CA VAL A 49 1.84 1.92 2.88
C VAL A 49 2.02 3.31 2.29
N GLU A 50 1.05 4.19 2.50
CA GLU A 50 1.10 5.56 1.98
C GLU A 50 2.29 6.34 2.55
N HIS A 51 2.54 6.25 3.86
CA HIS A 51 3.68 6.90 4.50
C HIS A 51 5.02 6.41 3.94
N LYS A 52 5.17 5.10 3.76
CA LYS A 52 6.38 4.50 3.17
C LYS A 52 6.55 4.89 1.71
N LEU A 53 5.49 4.88 0.91
CA LEU A 53 5.54 5.29 -0.50
C LEU A 53 5.90 6.76 -0.64
N ARG A 54 5.32 7.65 0.17
CA ARG A 54 5.67 9.08 0.19
C ARG A 54 7.14 9.28 0.47
N LYS A 55 7.70 8.57 1.45
CA LYS A 55 9.14 8.59 1.74
C LYS A 55 9.97 8.06 0.57
N LEU A 56 9.59 6.93 -0.03
CA LEU A 56 10.30 6.32 -1.16
C LEU A 56 10.40 7.28 -2.36
N PHE A 57 9.32 8.01 -2.64
CA PHE A 57 9.23 8.95 -3.74
C PHE A 57 9.65 10.39 -3.39
N GLY A 58 10.09 10.66 -2.16
CA GLY A 58 10.46 12.00 -1.71
C GLY A 58 9.31 13.00 -1.67
N ILE A 59 8.06 12.53 -1.56
CA ILE A 59 6.86 13.37 -1.55
C ILE A 59 6.62 13.87 -0.11
N ASN A 60 7.21 15.02 0.22
CA ASN A 60 6.92 15.75 1.46
C ASN A 60 5.75 16.73 1.22
N ILE A 61 4.54 16.33 1.61
CA ILE A 61 3.41 17.26 1.66
C ILE A 61 3.52 18.04 2.97
N THR A 62 4.19 19.19 2.94
CA THR A 62 3.96 20.23 3.94
C THR A 62 2.56 20.77 3.73
N TYR A 63 1.63 20.47 4.64
CA TYR A 63 0.38 21.20 4.72
C TYR A 63 0.70 22.65 5.10
N THR A 64 0.89 23.52 4.10
CA THR A 64 0.85 24.97 4.33
C THR A 64 -0.60 25.33 4.56
N ASN A 65 -1.00 25.42 5.82
CA ASN A 65 -2.26 26.06 6.19
C ASN A 65 -2.16 27.53 5.74
N GLN A 66 -2.69 27.85 4.57
CA GLN A 66 -2.99 29.22 4.18
C GLN A 66 -4.21 29.65 4.99
N THR A 67 -3.98 30.13 6.22
CA THR A 67 -4.95 30.96 6.94
C THR A 67 -4.91 32.34 6.32
N ASN A 68 -5.94 32.67 5.51
CA ASN A 68 -6.34 34.05 5.22
C ASN A 68 -6.95 34.69 6.47
#